data_AF-A0A950AH93-F1
#
_entry.id   AF-A0A950AH93-F1
#
_cell.length_a   1.000
_cell.length_b   1.000
_cell.length_c   1.000
_cell.angle_alpha   90.00
_cell.angle_beta   90.00
_cell.angle_gamma   90.00
#
_symmetry.space_group_name_H-M   'P 1'
#
loop_
_entity.id
_entity.type
_entity.pdbx_description
1 polymer ?
#
loop_
_entity_poly.entity_id
_entity_poly.type
_entity_poly.pdbx_seq_one_letter_code
_entity_poly.pdbx_strand_id
1 'polypeptide(L)' 'MSTDDSNATMAVFLDLENIVLGAQEAHYPAFDIKKVVERLLLKGHIVVKKAYCDFERFKDFKRGLHGAAF' A
#
# COMPACT_ATOMS: atom_id res chain seq x y z
N MET A 1 -30.23 -4.80 6.42
CA MET A 1 -28.88 -5.40 6.43
C MET A 1 -28.49 -5.64 4.98
N SER A 2 -27.84 -4.67 4.34
CA SER A 2 -27.29 -4.87 3.00
C SER A 2 -25.97 -5.62 3.15
N THR A 3 -26.00 -6.90 2.83
CA THR A 3 -24.81 -7.71 2.56
C THR A 3 -24.15 -7.16 1.29
N ASP A 4 -23.44 -6.05 1.40
CA ASP A 4 -22.39 -5.74 0.42
C ASP A 4 -21.19 -6.62 0.77
N ASP A 5 -21.35 -7.93 0.50
CA ASP A 5 -20.24 -8.82 0.18
C ASP A 5 -19.61 -8.27 -1.10
N SER A 6 -18.89 -7.17 -0.96
CA SER A 6 -18.11 -6.60 -2.03
C SER A 6 -16.94 -7.55 -2.23
N ASN A 7 -17.20 -8.62 -2.98
CA ASN A 7 -16.22 -9.52 -3.60
C ASN A 7 -15.41 -8.76 -4.68
N ALA A 8 -15.22 -7.46 -4.47
CA ALA A 8 -14.58 -6.54 -5.37
C ALA A 8 -13.11 -6.91 -5.42
N THR A 9 -12.62 -7.11 -6.63
CA THR A 9 -11.20 -7.31 -6.88
C THR A 9 -10.55 -5.98 -7.19
N MET A 10 -9.39 -5.71 -6.59
CA MET A 10 -8.62 -4.48 -6.78
C MET A 10 -7.24 -4.79 -7.35
N ALA A 11 -6.82 -3.96 -8.29
CA ALA A 11 -5.43 -3.84 -8.71
C ALA A 11 -4.88 -2.53 -8.15
N VAL A 12 -3.81 -2.61 -7.37
CA VAL A 12 -3.22 -1.45 -6.68
C VAL A 12 -1.87 -1.14 -7.31
N PHE A 13 -1.74 0.08 -7.81
CA PHE A 13 -0.50 0.63 -8.37
C PHE A 13 -0.11 1.84 -7.53
N LEU A 14 1.06 1.75 -6.90
CA LEU A 14 1.54 2.75 -5.95
C LEU A 14 2.76 3.46 -6.51
N ASP A 15 2.70 4.77 -6.53
CA ASP A 15 3.88 5.61 -6.64
C ASP A 15 4.44 5.80 -5.22
N LEU A 16 5.45 5.01 -4.87
CA LEU A 16 5.97 4.99 -3.49
C LEU A 16 6.84 6.23 -3.23
N GLU A 17 7.51 6.76 -4.25
CA GLU A 17 8.34 7.96 -4.13
C GLU A 17 7.51 9.17 -3.69
N ASN A 18 6.41 9.43 -4.40
CA ASN A 18 5.54 10.56 -4.08
C ASN A 18 4.90 10.43 -2.69
N ILE A 19 4.54 9.21 -2.28
CA ILE A 19 3.98 8.98 -0.93
C ILE A 19 5.02 9.27 0.15
N VAL A 20 6.25 8.78 -0.02
CA VAL A 20 7.30 8.97 1.00
C VAL A 20 7.73 10.43 1.07
N LEU A 21 7.95 11.09 -0.07
CA LEU A 21 8.28 12.51 -0.12
C LEU A 21 7.17 13.36 0.50
N GLY A 22 5.91 13.11 0.11
CA GLY A 22 4.77 13.84 0.66
C GLY A 22 4.58 13.62 2.16
N ALA A 23 4.83 12.41 2.68
CA ALA A 23 4.76 12.14 4.10
C ALA A 23 5.86 12.87 4.89
N GLN A 24 7.07 12.96 4.33
CA GLN A 24 8.19 13.71 4.92
C GLN A 24 7.91 15.22 4.92
N GLU A 25 7.47 15.78 3.79
CA GLU A 25 7.14 17.21 3.67
C GLU A 25 5.99 17.61 4.61
N ALA A 26 4.98 16.75 4.76
CA ALA A 26 3.87 16.96 5.68
C ALA A 26 4.22 16.70 7.16
N HIS A 27 5.46 16.32 7.47
CA HIS A 27 5.93 15.99 8.82
C HIS A 27 5.08 14.91 9.51
N TYR A 28 4.57 13.95 8.73
CA TYR A 28 3.85 12.82 9.28
C TYR A 28 4.80 11.83 9.95
N PRO A 29 4.30 11.01 10.90
CA PRO A 29 5.03 9.84 11.38
C PRO A 29 5.46 8.95 10.20
N ALA A 30 6.50 8.16 10.42
CA ALA A 30 7.04 7.25 9.42
C ALA A 30 5.92 6.47 8.70
N PHE A 31 5.88 6.60 7.37
CA PHE A 31 4.86 5.99 6.54
C PHE A 31 4.93 4.46 6.65
N ASP A 32 3.81 3.84 7.03
CA ASP A 32 3.68 2.38 7.12
C ASP A 32 2.69 1.88 6.07
N ILE A 33 3.24 1.35 4.98
CA ILE A 33 2.45 0.82 3.86
C ILE A 33 1.53 -0.33 4.29
N LYS A 34 1.86 -1.05 5.36
CA LYS A 34 1.05 -2.18 5.84
C LYS A 34 -0.35 -1.71 6.24
N LYS A 35 -0.44 -0.59 6.96
CA LYS A 35 -1.72 0.00 7.39
C LYS A 35 -2.62 0.37 6.22
N VAL A 36 -2.03 0.84 5.11
CA VAL A 36 -2.78 1.16 3.89
C VAL A 36 -3.33 -0.10 3.26
N VAL A 37 -2.51 -1.15 3.12
CA VAL A 37 -2.93 -2.44 2.56
C VAL A 37 -4.03 -3.09 3.41
N GLU A 38 -3.87 -3.11 4.73
CA GLU A 38 -4.90 -3.62 5.66
C GLU A 38 -6.23 -2.89 5.46
N ARG A 39 -6.20 -1.55 5.31
CA ARG A 39 -7.43 -0.76 5.09
C ARG A 39 -8.08 -1.04 3.73
N LEU A 40 -7.27 -1.30 2.69
CA LEU A 40 -7.74 -1.66 1.36
C LEU A 40 -8.37 -3.06 1.36
N LEU A 41 -7.79 -4.02 2.07
CA LEU A 41 -8.34 -5.39 2.16
C LEU A 41 -9.75 -5.43 2.77
N LEU A 42 -10.11 -4.47 3.63
CA LEU A 42 -11.49 -4.32 4.12
C LEU A 42 -12.50 -3.91 3.03
N LYS A 43 -12.03 -3.52 1.84
CA LYS A 43 -12.86 -3.09 0.70
C LYS A 43 -12.92 -4.11 -0.43
N GLY A 44 -12.13 -5.18 -0.36
CA GLY A 44 -12.05 -6.18 -1.42
C GLY A 44 -10.69 -6.86 -1.54
N HIS A 45 -10.62 -7.86 -2.40
CA HIS A 45 -9.43 -8.67 -2.63
C HIS A 45 -8.43 -7.96 -3.54
N ILE A 46 -7.19 -7.79 -3.07
CA ILE A 46 -6.12 -7.25 -3.90
C ILE A 46 -5.52 -8.39 -4.73
N VAL A 47 -5.77 -8.38 -6.03
CA VAL A 47 -5.26 -9.39 -6.98
C VAL A 47 -3.94 -8.98 -7.64
N VAL A 48 -3.63 -7.68 -7.64
CA VAL A 48 -2.37 -7.13 -8.12
C VAL A 48 -1.93 -6.02 -7.18
N LYS A 49 -0.64 -6.00 -6.81
CA LYS A 49 -0.01 -4.87 -6.13
C LYS A 49 1.36 -4.58 -6.78
N LYS A 50 1.53 -3.41 -7.38
CA LYS A 50 2.81 -2.93 -7.91
C LYS A 50 3.17 -1.61 -7.27
N ALA A 51 4.43 -1.48 -6.86
CA ALA A 51 4.98 -0.23 -6.35
C ALA A 51 6.12 0.23 -7.27
N TYR A 52 6.09 1.50 -7.66
CA TYR A 52 7.08 2.15 -8.49
C TYR A 52 7.91 3.11 -7.62
N CYS A 53 9.22 2.86 -7.56
CA CYS A 53 10.21 3.70 -6.91
C CYS A 53 11.64 3.22 -7.21
N ASP A 54 12.62 4.07 -6.93
CA ASP A 54 14.01 3.70 -6.77
C ASP A 54 14.22 2.82 -5.52
N PHE A 55 14.15 1.52 -5.77
CA PHE A 55 14.32 0.48 -4.78
C PHE A 55 15.72 0.37 -4.16
N GLU A 56 16.73 1.09 -4.68
CA GLU A 56 18.02 1.23 -4.00
C GLU A 56 17.96 2.28 -2.89
N ARG A 57 17.17 3.35 -3.08
CA ARG A 57 16.97 4.42 -2.09
C ARG A 57 15.98 4.05 -0.99
N PHE A 58 14.99 3.20 -1.29
CA PHE A 58 13.91 2.83 -0.35
C PHE A 58 13.95 1.37 0.12
N LYS A 59 15.15 0.86 0.44
CA LYS A 59 15.35 -0.55 0.87
C LYS A 59 14.50 -0.92 2.10
N ASP A 60 14.29 0.02 3.02
CA ASP A 60 13.51 -0.22 4.24
C ASP A 60 12.02 -0.48 3.97
N PHE A 61 11.50 0.06 2.86
CA PHE A 61 10.09 -0.10 2.46
C PHE A 61 9.84 -1.40 1.68
N LYS A 62 10.88 -2.03 1.10
CA LYS A 62 10.75 -3.30 0.35
C LYS A 62 10.13 -4.41 1.19
N ARG A 63 10.55 -4.54 2.45
CA ARG A 63 10.11 -5.65 3.31
C ARG A 63 8.61 -5.58 3.62
N GLY A 64 8.08 -4.38 3.88
CA GLY A 64 6.64 -4.16 4.10
C GLY A 64 5.80 -4.37 2.83
N LEU A 65 6.37 -4.06 1.67
CA LEU A 65 5.73 -4.30 0.37
C LEU A 65 5.69 -5.79 -0.01
N HIS A 66 6.77 -6.54 0.21
CA HIS A 66 6.81 -7.99 -0.08
C HIS A 66 6.10 -8.85 0.95
N GLY A 67 6.21 -8.52 2.24
CA GLY A 67 5.67 -9.32 3.34
C GLY A 67 4.15 -9.30 3.50
N ALA A 68 3.45 -8.47 2.73
CA ALA A 68 1.98 -8.41 2.70
C ALA A 68 1.37 -9.25 1.57
N ALA A 69 2.05 -10.32 1.15
CA ALA A 69 1.56 -11.25 0.15
C ALA A 69 1.03 -12.51 0.85
N PHE A 70 -0.25 -12.78 0.59
CA PHE A 70 -1.08 -13.95 0.94
C PHE A 70 -1.63 -13.95 2.37
#